data_AF-W9QM47-F1
#
_entry.id   AF-W9QM47-F1
#
_cell.length_a   1.000
_cell.length_b   1.000
_cell.length_c   1.000
_cell.angle_alpha   90.00
_cell.angle_beta   90.00
_cell.angle_gamma   90.00
#
_symmetry.space_group_name_H-M   'P 1'
#
loop_
_entity.id
_entity.type
_entity.pdbx_description
1 polymer ?
#
loop_
_entity_poly.entity_id
_entity_poly.type
_entity_poly.pdbx_seq_one_letter_code
_entity_poly.pdbx_strand_id
1 'polypeptide(L)'
;MENGGLSSGNKPTIMVTNDDGIDAPGLRALVHVLVSTDLYVVRVCAPDSEQSAVSHHSTYRHPISVKQVEIQGATAFAVSGTPADCASLGVSEVLFPSVPDLVISGINQGNNCGYNIIYSGTVAGAREAFLDGVPSISVSYDWKPDKSHVNDFTLSAEACLPIINAILMDIKNRTYPRGCFLNIDFPVNVGNHKLTGTLMADNDDDTDKKSLKEGYVAEEDVGTSGESPPSMLLSDWPATVFSDCPPPPILLPISSPLQFSFLCISEMENGSLSSTNKPAIMVTNDDGINAPGLRALVHALVSTDLYVVQVCAPDSNKSAVSHSITYRHPLVVKQVEIQGATAFAVSGTPADCASLGVSKALFPSIPDLVVSGINEGSNLGCNIVYSGTVAGAREAFLDGIPSVSLSHDWIPGKSHVDDFTHSAKACLPILSAILTDIKNQTYKHECFLNVAFPTDIAICKGYKLTKQGKTKARLGWRQVTSEIERANLLSSSPEENYIPTKHLVFRKEMKSLQADDDEDDDTDKKALREGYITLTPLGALSRADGGCHAYFKNWLPNCS
;
A
#
# COMPACT_ATOMS: atom_id res chain seq x y z
N MET A 1 30.96 -18.73 -0.80
CA MET A 1 31.16 -18.74 -2.27
C MET A 1 31.73 -17.38 -2.68
N GLU A 2 32.16 -17.22 -3.92
CA GLU A 2 33.27 -16.30 -4.26
C GLU A 2 32.90 -14.80 -4.34
N ASN A 3 33.94 -13.96 -4.32
CA ASN A 3 33.83 -12.50 -4.31
C ASN A 3 33.42 -11.94 -5.68
N GLY A 4 32.12 -11.69 -5.87
CA GLY A 4 31.60 -10.84 -6.94
C GLY A 4 31.96 -9.36 -6.73
N GLY A 5 33.21 -8.98 -6.99
CA GLY A 5 33.63 -7.59 -7.08
C GLY A 5 33.35 -7.04 -8.48
N LEU A 6 32.45 -6.05 -8.60
CA LEU A 6 32.19 -5.40 -9.89
C LEU A 6 33.45 -4.70 -10.39
N SER A 7 33.82 -4.96 -11.64
CA SER A 7 34.96 -4.33 -12.30
C SER A 7 34.69 -2.86 -12.60
N SER A 8 35.70 -2.01 -12.37
CA SER A 8 35.66 -0.60 -12.75
C SER A 8 35.71 -0.45 -14.27
N GLY A 9 34.55 -0.43 -14.92
CA GLY A 9 34.43 -0.26 -16.38
C GLY A 9 33.02 -0.38 -16.95
N ASN A 10 32.10 -1.08 -16.28
CA ASN A 10 30.71 -1.22 -16.75
C ASN A 10 29.81 -0.07 -16.26
N LYS A 11 28.92 0.38 -17.13
CA LYS A 11 27.80 1.29 -16.80
C LYS A 11 26.80 0.56 -15.90
N PRO A 12 26.30 1.18 -14.81
CA PRO A 12 25.27 0.55 -13.97
C PRO A 12 23.96 0.36 -14.75
N THR A 13 23.23 -0.68 -14.39
CA THR A 13 21.98 -1.08 -15.03
C THR A 13 20.78 -0.53 -14.27
N ILE A 14 19.95 0.26 -14.95
CA ILE A 14 18.67 0.74 -14.42
C ILE A 14 17.53 0.01 -15.15
N MET A 15 16.59 -0.52 -14.39
CA MET A 15 15.33 -1.03 -14.94
C MET A 15 14.18 -0.08 -14.64
N VAL A 16 13.33 0.20 -15.65
CA VAL A 16 12.13 1.02 -15.54
C VAL A 16 10.86 0.18 -15.64
N THR A 17 9.88 0.47 -14.79
CA THR A 17 8.49 -0.04 -14.79
C THR A 17 7.53 1.10 -14.43
N ASN A 18 6.22 0.90 -14.49
CA ASN A 18 5.17 1.84 -14.04
C ASN A 18 3.80 1.11 -13.92
N ASP A 19 2.75 1.85 -13.56
CA ASP A 19 1.34 1.47 -13.73
C ASP A 19 0.63 2.11 -14.93
N ASP A 20 1.02 3.31 -15.40
CA ASP A 20 0.42 3.92 -16.60
C ASP A 20 0.63 3.08 -17.90
N GLY A 21 1.57 2.13 -17.90
CA GLY A 21 1.87 1.21 -19.01
C GLY A 21 3.07 1.60 -19.89
N ILE A 22 3.49 0.67 -20.76
CA ILE A 22 4.72 0.71 -21.56
C ILE A 22 4.81 1.88 -22.55
N ASP A 23 3.69 2.41 -23.02
CA ASP A 23 3.61 3.56 -23.95
C ASP A 23 3.33 4.90 -23.24
N ALA A 24 3.22 4.91 -21.91
CA ALA A 24 2.87 6.10 -21.13
C ALA A 24 3.92 7.22 -21.21
N PRO A 25 3.49 8.50 -21.21
CA PRO A 25 4.40 9.63 -21.35
C PRO A 25 5.45 9.72 -20.24
N GLY A 26 5.08 9.45 -18.99
CA GLY A 26 5.99 9.52 -17.84
C GLY A 26 7.12 8.50 -17.88
N LEU A 27 6.82 7.25 -18.27
CA LEU A 27 7.83 6.20 -18.50
C LEU A 27 8.69 6.54 -19.73
N ARG A 28 8.08 7.01 -20.83
CA ARG A 28 8.82 7.35 -22.06
C ARG A 28 9.77 8.52 -21.86
N ALA A 29 9.37 9.55 -21.11
CA ALA A 29 10.22 10.67 -20.72
C ALA A 29 11.40 10.21 -19.84
N LEU A 30 11.12 9.40 -18.81
CA LEU A 30 12.16 8.84 -17.92
C LEU A 30 13.18 8.00 -18.70
N VAL A 31 12.72 7.06 -19.53
CA VAL A 31 13.62 6.20 -20.32
C VAL A 31 14.44 7.04 -21.31
N HIS A 32 13.83 8.02 -21.98
CA HIS A 32 14.54 8.94 -22.87
C HIS A 32 15.65 9.71 -22.14
N VAL A 33 15.35 10.31 -20.98
CA VAL A 33 16.33 11.06 -20.19
C VAL A 33 17.47 10.15 -19.72
N LEU A 34 17.18 8.97 -19.19
CA LEU A 34 18.20 8.00 -18.77
C LEU A 34 19.11 7.59 -19.93
N VAL A 35 18.54 7.23 -21.09
CA VAL A 35 19.29 6.89 -22.30
C VAL A 35 20.15 8.06 -22.79
N SER A 36 19.62 9.29 -22.79
CA SER A 36 20.31 10.47 -23.32
C SER A 36 21.60 10.85 -22.57
N THR A 37 21.73 10.43 -21.30
CA THR A 37 22.96 10.65 -20.53
C THR A 37 24.15 9.80 -20.99
N ASP A 38 23.88 8.69 -21.70
CA ASP A 38 24.82 7.59 -21.95
C ASP A 38 25.49 6.98 -20.69
N LEU A 39 25.03 7.29 -19.47
CA LEU A 39 25.65 6.80 -18.23
C LEU A 39 25.21 5.39 -17.82
N TYR A 40 24.08 4.90 -18.33
CA TYR A 40 23.38 3.72 -17.81
C TYR A 40 23.14 2.65 -18.89
N VAL A 41 23.00 1.39 -18.47
CA VAL A 41 22.33 0.36 -19.28
C VAL A 41 20.85 0.38 -18.93
N VAL A 42 20.01 0.90 -19.84
CA VAL A 42 18.57 1.05 -19.57
C VAL A 42 17.78 -0.17 -20.05
N ARG A 43 16.95 -0.70 -19.16
CA ARG A 43 16.03 -1.81 -19.40
C ARG A 43 14.62 -1.38 -19.04
N VAL A 44 13.60 -1.91 -19.72
CA VAL A 44 12.19 -1.59 -19.44
C VAL A 44 11.39 -2.88 -19.39
N CYS A 45 10.64 -3.06 -18.31
CA CYS A 45 9.70 -4.15 -18.13
C CYS A 45 8.47 -3.54 -17.48
N ALA A 46 7.40 -3.33 -18.25
CA ALA A 46 6.23 -2.58 -17.81
C ALA A 46 4.94 -3.19 -18.38
N PRO A 47 3.76 -2.89 -17.78
CA PRO A 47 2.48 -3.37 -18.27
C PRO A 47 2.22 -3.02 -19.74
N ASP A 48 1.59 -3.92 -20.51
CA ASP A 48 1.21 -3.66 -21.90
C ASP A 48 -0.03 -2.77 -22.05
N SER A 49 -0.75 -2.52 -20.94
CA SER A 49 -1.80 -1.53 -20.80
C SER A 49 -1.59 -0.65 -19.57
N GLU A 50 -2.38 0.41 -19.47
CA GLU A 50 -2.74 1.07 -18.23
C GLU A 50 -3.17 0.07 -17.13
N GLN A 51 -2.69 0.26 -15.89
CA GLN A 51 -2.91 -0.56 -14.69
C GLN A 51 -3.02 0.29 -13.39
N SER A 52 -3.47 1.55 -13.48
CA SER A 52 -3.74 2.40 -12.31
C SER A 52 -4.58 1.72 -11.21
N ALA A 53 -4.28 2.02 -9.95
CA ALA A 53 -5.02 1.60 -8.75
C ALA A 53 -5.08 0.08 -8.47
N VAL A 54 -4.26 -0.75 -9.14
CA VAL A 54 -4.13 -2.19 -8.84
C VAL A 54 -3.29 -2.49 -7.59
N SER A 55 -2.74 -1.48 -6.91
CA SER A 55 -1.90 -1.66 -5.72
C SER A 55 -0.83 -2.74 -5.96
N HIS A 56 -0.63 -3.64 -5.00
CA HIS A 56 0.35 -4.75 -5.05
C HIS A 56 -0.23 -6.07 -5.60
N HIS A 57 -1.22 -5.99 -6.50
CA HIS A 57 -1.79 -7.16 -7.18
C HIS A 57 -0.69 -8.01 -7.83
N SER A 58 -0.74 -9.33 -7.66
CA SER A 58 0.26 -10.26 -8.21
C SER A 58 -0.40 -11.41 -8.99
N THR A 59 -0.18 -11.49 -10.30
CA THR A 59 -0.69 -12.58 -11.13
C THR A 59 0.06 -13.88 -10.84
N TYR A 60 -0.60 -14.86 -10.21
CA TYR A 60 0.01 -16.15 -9.86
C TYR A 60 -0.79 -17.38 -10.32
N ARG A 61 -2.12 -17.27 -10.45
CA ARG A 61 -2.99 -18.39 -10.85
C ARG A 61 -2.82 -18.75 -12.33
N HIS A 62 -2.83 -17.73 -13.19
CA HIS A 62 -2.74 -17.81 -14.66
C HIS A 62 -1.34 -17.38 -15.14
N PRO A 63 -0.89 -17.79 -16.35
CA PRO A 63 0.33 -17.25 -16.94
C PRO A 63 0.12 -15.85 -17.53
N ILE A 64 1.20 -15.09 -17.65
CA ILE A 64 1.25 -13.77 -18.30
C ILE A 64 1.94 -13.86 -19.67
N SER A 65 1.56 -12.98 -20.59
CA SER A 65 2.20 -12.79 -21.89
C SER A 65 3.29 -11.72 -21.81
N VAL A 66 4.37 -11.92 -22.57
CA VAL A 66 5.48 -10.97 -22.68
C VAL A 66 5.85 -10.77 -24.14
N LYS A 67 5.97 -9.51 -24.54
CA LYS A 67 6.26 -9.06 -25.91
C LYS A 67 7.44 -8.08 -25.86
N GLN A 68 8.51 -8.36 -26.61
CA GLN A 68 9.58 -7.38 -26.80
C GLN A 68 9.04 -6.21 -27.63
N VAL A 69 9.37 -4.98 -27.23
CA VAL A 69 8.97 -3.74 -27.90
C VAL A 69 10.20 -2.86 -28.18
N GLU A 70 10.05 -1.91 -29.10
CA GLU A 70 11.12 -0.99 -29.47
C GLU A 70 11.01 0.30 -28.64
N ILE A 71 12.04 0.57 -27.83
CA ILE A 71 12.27 1.87 -27.18
C ILE A 71 13.72 2.25 -27.46
N GLN A 72 13.95 3.43 -28.03
CA GLN A 72 15.26 3.84 -28.52
C GLN A 72 16.31 3.83 -27.40
N GLY A 73 17.35 3.01 -27.56
CA GLY A 73 18.46 2.88 -26.60
C GLY A 73 18.19 2.02 -25.36
N ALA A 74 17.02 1.37 -25.24
CA ALA A 74 16.68 0.52 -24.11
C ALA A 74 16.21 -0.88 -24.53
N THR A 75 16.54 -1.92 -23.77
CA THR A 75 15.95 -3.26 -23.97
C THR A 75 14.58 -3.30 -23.28
N ALA A 76 13.50 -3.35 -24.06
CA ALA A 76 12.15 -3.13 -23.55
C ALA A 76 11.19 -4.32 -23.79
N PHE A 77 10.38 -4.63 -22.76
CA PHE A 77 9.32 -5.63 -22.80
C PHE A 77 8.00 -5.04 -22.28
N ALA A 78 6.93 -5.27 -23.03
CA ALA A 78 5.54 -5.07 -22.62
C ALA A 78 4.99 -6.39 -22.07
N VAL A 79 4.24 -6.33 -20.98
CA VAL A 79 3.83 -7.51 -20.19
C VAL A 79 2.34 -7.43 -19.84
N SER A 80 1.58 -8.51 -20.05
CA SER A 80 0.14 -8.56 -19.74
C SER A 80 -0.12 -8.85 -18.25
N GLY A 81 0.55 -8.12 -17.36
CA GLY A 81 0.55 -8.32 -15.92
C GLY A 81 0.76 -7.00 -15.17
N THR A 82 0.71 -7.06 -13.84
CA THR A 82 0.72 -5.86 -13.00
C THR A 82 2.11 -5.21 -12.91
N PRO A 83 2.25 -3.98 -12.35
CA PRO A 83 3.55 -3.35 -12.12
C PRO A 83 4.48 -4.19 -11.24
N ALA A 84 3.91 -4.91 -10.26
CA ALA A 84 4.63 -5.85 -9.41
C ALA A 84 5.06 -7.11 -10.20
N ASP A 85 4.19 -7.66 -11.06
CA ASP A 85 4.58 -8.77 -11.95
C ASP A 85 5.74 -8.35 -12.87
N CYS A 86 5.66 -7.15 -13.45
CA CYS A 86 6.69 -6.57 -14.30
C CYS A 86 8.02 -6.37 -13.57
N ALA A 87 7.97 -5.83 -12.34
CA ALA A 87 9.15 -5.64 -11.50
C ALA A 87 9.81 -6.98 -11.13
N SER A 88 9.05 -7.92 -10.57
CA SER A 88 9.59 -9.24 -10.17
C SER A 88 10.12 -10.03 -11.38
N LEU A 89 9.41 -10.01 -12.51
CA LEU A 89 9.85 -10.67 -13.74
C LEU A 89 11.16 -10.06 -14.27
N GLY A 90 11.27 -8.73 -14.26
CA GLY A 90 12.44 -8.02 -14.73
C GLY A 90 13.69 -8.20 -13.85
N VAL A 91 13.55 -8.36 -12.53
CA VAL A 91 14.69 -8.68 -11.64
C VAL A 91 15.06 -10.16 -11.63
N SER A 92 14.21 -11.06 -12.15
CA SER A 92 14.37 -12.52 -12.00
C SER A 92 15.35 -13.21 -12.97
N GLU A 93 16.11 -12.44 -13.76
CA GLU A 93 17.07 -12.90 -14.79
C GLU A 93 16.49 -13.72 -15.96
N VAL A 94 15.17 -13.94 -16.03
CA VAL A 94 14.55 -14.71 -17.13
C VAL A 94 14.31 -13.90 -18.41
N LEU A 95 14.22 -12.57 -18.32
CA LEU A 95 14.09 -11.64 -19.46
C LEU A 95 15.38 -10.89 -19.79
N PHE A 96 16.27 -10.72 -18.82
CA PHE A 96 17.47 -9.90 -18.93
C PHE A 96 18.69 -10.65 -18.36
N PRO A 97 19.90 -10.44 -18.90
CA PRO A 97 21.08 -11.26 -18.58
C PRO A 97 21.71 -11.02 -17.20
N SER A 98 21.06 -10.25 -16.32
CA SER A 98 21.48 -10.00 -14.94
C SER A 98 20.33 -9.37 -14.13
N VAL A 99 20.40 -9.40 -12.81
CA VAL A 99 19.69 -8.42 -11.95
C VAL A 99 20.13 -6.98 -12.31
N PRO A 100 19.26 -5.94 -12.27
CA PRO A 100 19.66 -4.53 -12.37
C PRO A 100 20.25 -4.00 -11.05
N ASP A 101 21.03 -2.91 -11.11
CA ASP A 101 21.59 -2.24 -9.92
C ASP A 101 20.53 -1.39 -9.19
N LEU A 102 19.57 -0.83 -9.94
CA LEU A 102 18.47 0.00 -9.44
C LEU A 102 17.19 -0.25 -10.26
N VAL A 103 16.04 -0.31 -9.58
CA VAL A 103 14.71 -0.29 -10.23
C VAL A 103 14.02 1.05 -9.98
N ILE A 104 13.56 1.70 -11.05
CA ILE A 104 12.75 2.93 -10.99
C ILE A 104 11.35 2.60 -11.46
N SER A 105 10.34 2.94 -10.65
CA SER A 105 8.94 2.79 -11.01
C SER A 105 8.32 4.17 -11.24
N GLY A 106 7.76 4.41 -12.42
CA GLY A 106 7.17 5.70 -12.83
C GLY A 106 7.69 6.23 -14.17
N ILE A 107 7.56 7.53 -14.48
CA ILE A 107 6.96 8.58 -13.63
C ILE A 107 5.43 8.50 -13.69
N ASN A 108 4.79 8.31 -12.54
CA ASN A 108 3.32 8.19 -12.41
C ASN A 108 2.60 9.51 -12.72
N GLN A 109 1.46 9.44 -13.42
CA GLN A 109 0.56 10.60 -13.62
C GLN A 109 -0.36 10.86 -12.41
N GLY A 110 0.24 11.35 -11.33
CA GLY A 110 -0.44 11.73 -10.09
C GLY A 110 0.48 11.57 -8.88
N ASN A 111 0.21 12.28 -7.78
CA ASN A 111 1.01 12.13 -6.56
C ASN A 111 0.66 10.84 -5.80
N ASN A 112 1.68 10.26 -5.17
CA ASN A 112 1.60 9.11 -4.28
C ASN A 112 1.87 9.54 -2.82
N CYS A 113 1.31 10.67 -2.40
CA CYS A 113 1.44 11.17 -1.03
C CYS A 113 0.43 10.49 -0.07
N GLY A 114 0.83 10.30 1.19
CA GLY A 114 -0.06 9.82 2.25
C GLY A 114 -0.63 8.42 1.97
N TYR A 115 -1.96 8.26 2.08
CA TYR A 115 -2.62 6.97 1.84
C TYR A 115 -2.67 6.56 0.35
N ASN A 116 -2.37 7.45 -0.61
CA ASN A 116 -2.30 7.09 -2.04
C ASN A 116 -1.28 5.95 -2.31
N ILE A 117 -0.24 5.86 -1.48
CA ILE A 117 0.77 4.78 -1.39
C ILE A 117 0.15 3.36 -1.30
N ILE A 118 -1.06 3.25 -0.77
CA ILE A 118 -1.78 1.98 -0.60
C ILE A 118 -2.33 1.50 -1.93
N TYR A 119 -2.92 2.38 -2.74
CA TYR A 119 -3.58 2.05 -4.01
C TYR A 119 -2.61 2.06 -5.21
N SER A 120 -1.49 2.78 -5.10
CA SER A 120 -0.52 3.00 -6.17
C SER A 120 0.15 1.73 -6.71
N GLY A 121 0.05 1.53 -8.03
CA GLY A 121 0.79 0.48 -8.75
C GLY A 121 2.24 0.90 -9.01
N THR A 122 2.54 2.17 -9.21
CA THR A 122 3.91 2.69 -9.29
C THR A 122 4.67 2.42 -7.99
N VAL A 123 4.08 2.69 -6.82
CA VAL A 123 4.72 2.31 -5.54
C VAL A 123 4.86 0.79 -5.43
N ALA A 124 3.90 0.01 -5.91
CA ALA A 124 3.98 -1.45 -5.90
C ALA A 124 5.14 -2.00 -6.77
N GLY A 125 5.39 -1.44 -7.95
CA GLY A 125 6.54 -1.82 -8.79
C GLY A 125 7.88 -1.61 -8.08
N ALA A 126 8.06 -0.46 -7.39
CA ALA A 126 9.25 -0.21 -6.59
C ALA A 126 9.33 -1.15 -5.37
N ARG A 127 8.22 -1.33 -4.65
CA ARG A 127 8.10 -2.18 -3.46
C ARG A 127 8.38 -3.65 -3.77
N GLU A 128 8.00 -4.16 -4.94
CA GLU A 128 8.27 -5.55 -5.33
C GLU A 128 9.76 -5.79 -5.58
N ALA A 129 10.42 -4.89 -6.31
CA ALA A 129 11.88 -4.96 -6.51
C ALA A 129 12.64 -4.93 -5.18
N PHE A 130 12.22 -4.06 -4.26
CA PHE A 130 12.75 -4.01 -2.88
C PHE A 130 12.52 -5.34 -2.14
N LEU A 131 11.31 -5.90 -2.20
CA LEU A 131 10.96 -7.18 -1.59
C LEU A 131 11.65 -8.40 -2.23
N ASP A 132 12.14 -8.30 -3.47
CA ASP A 132 13.01 -9.31 -4.09
C ASP A 132 14.50 -9.10 -3.77
N GLY A 133 14.86 -7.95 -3.18
CA GLY A 133 16.20 -7.63 -2.66
C GLY A 133 17.00 -6.61 -3.47
N VAL A 134 16.38 -5.94 -4.44
CA VAL A 134 17.01 -4.96 -5.34
C VAL A 134 16.69 -3.54 -4.86
N PRO A 135 17.68 -2.61 -4.79
CA PRO A 135 17.40 -1.20 -4.52
C PRO A 135 16.39 -0.62 -5.50
N SER A 136 15.46 0.18 -5.01
CA SER A 136 14.41 0.75 -5.84
C SER A 136 13.93 2.13 -5.37
N ILE A 137 13.31 2.85 -6.30
CA ILE A 137 12.56 4.09 -6.04
C ILE A 137 11.23 4.09 -6.82
N SER A 138 10.20 4.72 -6.25
CA SER A 138 9.00 5.14 -6.99
C SER A 138 9.05 6.65 -7.25
N VAL A 139 8.65 7.07 -8.46
CA VAL A 139 8.71 8.47 -8.91
C VAL A 139 7.35 8.88 -9.46
N SER A 140 6.87 10.02 -9.00
CA SER A 140 5.51 10.50 -9.21
C SER A 140 5.55 11.99 -9.55
N TYR A 141 4.60 12.46 -10.36
CA TYR A 141 4.41 13.87 -10.63
C TYR A 141 2.98 14.27 -10.30
N ASP A 142 2.79 15.36 -9.56
CA ASP A 142 1.49 15.84 -9.07
C ASP A 142 0.62 16.46 -10.19
N TRP A 143 0.29 15.66 -11.19
CA TRP A 143 -0.43 16.09 -12.39
C TRP A 143 -1.74 16.81 -12.07
N LYS A 144 -1.99 17.94 -12.75
CA LYS A 144 -3.20 18.75 -12.67
C LYS A 144 -3.70 19.04 -14.10
N PRO A 145 -4.88 18.54 -14.53
CA PRO A 145 -5.36 18.69 -15.90
C PRO A 145 -5.50 20.14 -16.41
N ASP A 146 -5.54 21.12 -15.50
CA ASP A 146 -5.65 22.56 -15.78
C ASP A 146 -4.31 23.30 -15.80
N LYS A 147 -3.19 22.65 -15.44
CA LYS A 147 -1.87 23.30 -15.24
C LYS A 147 -0.68 22.52 -15.79
N SER A 148 -0.73 21.20 -15.78
CA SER A 148 0.37 20.33 -16.20
C SER A 148 0.45 20.16 -17.71
N HIS A 149 1.67 19.97 -18.22
CA HIS A 149 1.96 19.66 -19.60
C HIS A 149 2.78 18.37 -19.72
N VAL A 150 2.67 17.65 -20.84
CA VAL A 150 3.37 16.36 -21.04
C VAL A 150 4.90 16.47 -20.92
N ASN A 151 5.45 17.65 -21.22
CA ASN A 151 6.89 17.92 -21.07
C ASN A 151 7.34 17.98 -19.60
N ASP A 152 6.44 18.15 -18.63
CA ASP A 152 6.77 18.22 -17.20
C ASP A 152 7.31 16.86 -16.71
N PHE A 153 6.91 15.75 -17.33
CA PHE A 153 7.54 14.44 -17.09
C PHE A 153 9.03 14.41 -17.45
N THR A 154 9.45 15.12 -18.51
CA THR A 154 10.87 15.23 -18.87
C THR A 154 11.63 16.04 -17.83
N LEU A 155 11.05 17.17 -17.37
CA LEU A 155 11.62 17.99 -16.31
C LEU A 155 11.72 17.23 -14.98
N SER A 156 10.71 16.42 -14.63
CA SER A 156 10.76 15.51 -13.47
C SER A 156 11.82 14.43 -13.62
N ALA A 157 11.99 13.85 -14.81
CA ALA A 157 13.05 12.86 -15.06
C ALA A 157 14.45 13.47 -14.97
N GLU A 158 14.66 14.68 -15.51
CA GLU A 158 15.90 15.45 -15.39
C GLU A 158 16.22 15.80 -13.94
N ALA A 159 15.23 16.30 -13.18
CA ALA A 159 15.35 16.58 -11.75
C ALA A 159 15.63 15.32 -10.89
N CYS A 160 15.33 14.13 -11.41
CA CYS A 160 15.64 12.86 -10.76
C CYS A 160 17.10 12.43 -10.93
N LEU A 161 17.85 12.95 -11.93
CA LEU A 161 19.21 12.49 -12.24
C LEU A 161 20.22 12.65 -11.09
N PRO A 162 20.28 13.77 -10.33
CA PRO A 162 21.20 13.89 -9.19
C PRO A 162 20.93 12.83 -8.11
N ILE A 163 19.65 12.61 -7.80
CA ILE A 163 19.16 11.62 -6.83
C ILE A 163 19.57 10.21 -7.27
N ILE A 164 19.32 9.85 -8.53
CA ILE A 164 19.67 8.54 -9.11
C ILE A 164 21.18 8.30 -9.05
N ASN A 165 22.01 9.29 -9.37
CA ASN A 165 23.47 9.17 -9.31
C ASN A 165 23.98 9.01 -7.87
N ALA A 166 23.42 9.75 -6.90
CA ALA A 166 23.76 9.58 -5.49
C ALA A 166 23.37 8.18 -4.96
N ILE A 167 22.19 7.68 -5.34
CA ILE A 167 21.73 6.32 -4.99
C ILE A 167 22.69 5.27 -5.55
N LEU A 168 23.03 5.35 -6.84
CA LEU A 168 23.96 4.41 -7.49
C LEU A 168 25.37 4.47 -6.90
N MET A 169 25.83 5.64 -6.47
CA MET A 169 27.11 5.77 -5.76
C MET A 169 27.08 5.06 -4.41
N ASP A 170 26.02 5.20 -3.62
CA ASP A 170 25.90 4.54 -2.32
C ASP A 170 25.59 3.03 -2.42
N ILE A 171 24.92 2.57 -3.48
CA ILE A 171 24.79 1.13 -3.79
C ILE A 171 26.17 0.54 -4.08
N LYS A 172 26.97 1.21 -4.92
CA LYS A 172 28.35 0.82 -5.26
C LYS A 172 29.27 0.82 -4.04
N ASN A 173 29.13 1.81 -3.16
CA ASN A 173 29.88 1.92 -1.90
C ASN A 173 29.35 0.99 -0.79
N ARG A 174 28.21 0.32 -1.00
CA ARG A 174 27.51 -0.54 -0.03
C ARG A 174 27.00 0.20 1.21
N THR A 175 26.77 1.50 1.09
CA THR A 175 26.27 2.44 2.11
C THR A 175 24.75 2.66 2.03
N TYR A 176 24.11 2.37 0.89
CA TYR A 176 22.66 2.57 0.70
C TYR A 176 21.84 1.63 1.63
N PRO A 177 20.80 2.14 2.32
CA PRO A 177 20.03 1.36 3.29
C PRO A 177 19.22 0.25 2.64
N ARG A 178 19.17 -0.91 3.31
CA ARG A 178 18.38 -2.08 2.89
C ARG A 178 17.04 -2.23 3.60
N GLY A 179 16.65 -1.25 4.42
CA GLY A 179 15.43 -1.28 5.23
C GLY A 179 14.21 -0.58 4.59
N CYS A 180 14.36 0.04 3.42
CA CYS A 180 13.28 0.69 2.69
C CYS A 180 13.63 0.91 1.20
N PHE A 181 12.64 1.40 0.45
CA PHE A 181 12.79 2.05 -0.86
C PHE A 181 12.36 3.51 -0.75
N LEU A 182 12.79 4.37 -1.68
CA LEU A 182 12.44 5.80 -1.65
C LEU A 182 11.22 6.09 -2.54
N ASN A 183 10.25 6.86 -2.04
CA ASN A 183 9.17 7.41 -2.85
C ASN A 183 9.41 8.92 -3.08
N ILE A 184 9.29 9.36 -4.34
CA ILE A 184 9.57 10.71 -4.80
C ILE A 184 8.31 11.27 -5.46
N ASP A 185 7.90 12.47 -5.04
CA ASP A 185 6.75 13.20 -5.57
C ASP A 185 7.19 14.60 -6.01
N PHE A 186 7.13 14.86 -7.32
CA PHE A 186 7.37 16.19 -7.89
C PHE A 186 6.08 17.02 -7.89
N PRO A 187 6.10 18.28 -7.43
CA PRO A 187 4.93 19.16 -7.49
C PRO A 187 4.67 19.66 -8.91
N VAL A 188 3.44 20.15 -9.13
CA VAL A 188 2.93 20.68 -10.42
C VAL A 188 3.93 21.59 -11.15
N ASN A 189 4.64 22.45 -10.41
CA ASN A 189 5.50 23.51 -10.93
C ASN A 189 6.98 23.10 -11.09
N VAL A 190 7.25 21.83 -11.47
CA VAL A 190 8.60 21.22 -11.50
C VAL A 190 9.67 22.08 -12.18
N GLY A 191 9.35 22.78 -13.30
CA GLY A 191 10.29 23.67 -14.00
C GLY A 191 10.79 24.89 -13.20
N ASN A 192 10.19 25.18 -12.03
CA ASN A 192 10.65 26.21 -11.09
C ASN A 192 11.50 25.66 -9.93
N HIS A 193 11.82 24.36 -9.90
CA HIS A 193 12.71 23.79 -8.89
C HIS A 193 14.15 24.29 -9.07
N LYS A 194 14.52 25.27 -8.24
CA LYS A 194 15.90 25.37 -7.78
C LYS A 194 16.13 24.29 -6.74
N LEU A 195 17.20 23.51 -6.88
CA LEU A 195 17.75 22.69 -5.80
C LEU A 195 18.32 23.64 -4.74
N THR A 196 17.49 24.06 -3.77
CA THR A 196 17.88 24.99 -2.71
C THR A 196 18.70 24.28 -1.64
N GLY A 197 19.97 24.01 -1.96
CA GLY A 197 20.98 23.50 -1.02
C GLY A 197 21.38 24.52 0.04
N THR A 198 20.44 24.96 0.89
CA THR A 198 20.76 25.74 2.10
C THR A 198 19.68 25.55 3.18
N LEU A 199 19.96 24.65 4.11
CA LEU A 199 19.36 24.64 5.46
C LEU A 199 20.50 24.56 6.49
N MET A 200 21.35 25.58 6.49
CA MET A 200 22.07 25.97 7.70
C MET A 200 21.17 26.95 8.46
N ALA A 201 20.88 26.64 9.72
CA ALA A 201 20.30 27.61 10.63
C ALA A 201 21.43 28.40 11.29
N ASP A 202 21.24 29.71 11.38
CA ASP A 202 21.56 30.49 12.58
C ASP A 202 20.62 31.70 12.58
N ASN A 203 20.14 32.07 13.77
CA ASN A 203 19.40 33.32 13.96
C ASN A 203 20.43 34.44 14.18
N ASP A 204 20.16 35.66 13.71
CA ASP A 204 19.61 36.67 14.64
C ASP A 204 19.32 38.02 13.97
N ASP A 205 18.52 38.79 14.72
CA ASP A 205 18.25 40.22 14.69
C ASP A 205 17.37 40.83 13.57
N ASP A 206 16.42 41.65 14.02
CA ASP A 206 15.48 42.44 13.22
C ASP A 206 15.91 43.91 13.28
N THR A 207 16.04 44.60 12.14
CA THR A 207 16.21 46.06 12.16
C THR A 207 15.66 46.77 10.92
N ASP A 208 14.35 46.95 10.97
CA ASP A 208 13.67 48.24 10.73
C ASP A 208 13.56 48.80 9.29
N LYS A 209 12.40 49.41 9.02
CA LYS A 209 12.00 49.92 7.69
C LYS A 209 12.34 51.40 7.54
N LYS A 210 12.58 51.88 6.31
CA LYS A 210 12.33 53.31 5.99
C LYS A 210 12.10 53.60 4.51
N SER A 211 11.34 54.69 4.28
CA SER A 211 10.99 55.31 2.98
C SER A 211 10.01 54.49 2.09
N LEU A 212 8.95 55.04 1.50
CA LEU A 212 8.19 56.30 1.64
C LEU A 212 6.68 55.94 1.55
N LYS A 213 5.78 56.42 2.44
CA LYS A 213 5.08 57.73 2.42
C LYS A 213 4.15 57.99 1.22
N GLU A 214 2.86 57.70 1.40
CA GLU A 214 1.65 58.49 1.07
C GLU A 214 0.44 57.69 1.62
N GLY A 215 -0.60 58.25 2.28
CA GLY A 215 -0.85 59.60 2.82
C GLY A 215 -2.13 59.60 3.70
N TYR A 216 -2.45 60.75 4.31
CA TYR A 216 -3.62 61.05 5.17
C TYR A 216 -3.66 60.55 6.64
N VAL A 217 -3.63 61.54 7.56
CA VAL A 217 -4.55 61.79 8.70
C VAL A 217 -4.93 60.57 9.60
N ALA A 218 -4.65 60.53 10.91
CA ALA A 218 -4.00 61.46 11.86
C ALA A 218 -3.79 60.77 13.25
N GLU A 219 -3.45 61.37 14.42
CA GLU A 219 -3.16 62.76 14.84
C GLU A 219 -2.16 62.79 16.07
N GLU A 220 -2.56 63.36 17.21
CA GLU A 220 -1.88 63.57 18.52
C GLU A 220 -1.95 62.33 19.47
N ASP A 221 -1.19 62.18 20.59
CA ASP A 221 -0.23 63.09 21.28
C ASP A 221 0.84 62.37 22.16
N VAL A 222 1.75 63.18 22.76
CA VAL A 222 2.59 63.02 24.01
C VAL A 222 2.64 61.65 24.75
N GLY A 223 3.79 61.15 25.24
CA GLY A 223 5.19 61.64 25.22
C GLY A 223 6.08 61.15 26.39
N THR A 224 7.37 61.53 26.38
CA THR A 224 8.39 61.53 27.48
C THR A 224 8.87 60.23 28.18
N SER A 225 10.20 60.00 28.16
CA SER A 225 11.14 59.44 29.19
C SER A 225 10.72 58.32 30.17
N GLY A 226 11.59 57.36 30.56
CA GLY A 226 13.03 57.15 30.31
C GLY A 226 13.69 56.24 31.37
N GLU A 227 15.04 56.16 31.38
CA GLU A 227 15.91 55.47 32.37
C GLU A 227 15.95 53.92 32.39
N SER A 228 17.01 53.35 33.00
CA SER A 228 17.36 51.91 33.07
C SER A 228 18.59 51.68 34.01
N PRO A 229 19.01 50.43 34.37
CA PRO A 229 18.34 49.12 34.32
C PRO A 229 17.97 48.63 35.77
N PRO A 230 18.69 47.79 36.59
CA PRO A 230 19.80 46.83 36.41
C PRO A 230 19.58 45.37 36.94
N SER A 231 20.35 44.42 36.38
CA SER A 231 20.90 43.17 36.97
C SER A 231 20.11 42.26 37.96
N MET A 232 19.99 40.96 37.63
CA MET A 232 20.19 39.84 38.59
C MET A 232 20.56 38.51 37.87
N LEU A 233 20.89 37.45 38.62
CA LEU A 233 21.49 36.18 38.14
C LEU A 233 20.82 34.92 38.73
N LEU A 234 20.87 33.81 37.97
CA LEU A 234 20.81 32.38 38.39
C LEU A 234 19.60 31.86 39.22
N SER A 235 18.81 30.93 38.66
CA SER A 235 18.78 29.49 39.10
C SER A 235 17.66 28.62 38.46
N ASP A 236 18.07 27.42 38.01
CA ASP A 236 17.45 26.07 38.05
C ASP A 236 16.01 25.70 37.56
N TRP A 237 15.98 24.52 36.87
CA TRP A 237 14.89 23.51 36.74
C TRP A 237 13.65 23.82 35.83
N PRO A 238 12.81 22.81 35.45
CA PRO A 238 13.09 21.44 34.96
C PRO A 238 12.70 21.22 33.48
N ALA A 239 12.86 19.97 33.01
CA ALA A 239 12.36 19.50 31.70
C ALA A 239 10.84 19.20 31.69
N THR A 240 10.33 18.82 30.50
CA THR A 240 8.96 18.35 30.17
C THR A 240 7.83 19.39 30.15
N VAL A 241 7.57 19.94 28.95
CA VAL A 241 6.21 20.04 28.35
C VAL A 241 6.35 19.82 26.84
N PHE A 242 5.52 18.97 26.24
CA PHE A 242 5.18 19.02 24.82
C PHE A 242 3.78 18.43 24.63
N SER A 243 2.80 19.31 24.44
CA SER A 243 1.46 19.01 23.95
C SER A 243 1.04 20.09 22.94
N ASP A 244 -0.05 19.84 22.23
CA ASP A 244 -0.87 20.85 21.54
C ASP A 244 -0.20 21.62 20.38
N CYS A 245 -0.14 20.97 19.22
CA CYS A 245 -0.13 21.64 17.94
C CYS A 245 -1.37 21.18 17.14
N PRO A 246 -2.34 22.06 16.80
CA PRO A 246 -3.58 21.67 16.13
C PRO A 246 -3.36 21.34 14.63
N PRO A 247 -4.23 20.52 14.01
CA PRO A 247 -4.17 20.26 12.58
C PRO A 247 -4.44 21.51 11.73
N PRO A 248 -3.90 21.59 10.50
CA PRO A 248 -4.04 22.76 9.62
C PRO A 248 -5.49 22.94 9.10
N PRO A 249 -5.88 24.17 8.74
CA PRO A 249 -7.26 24.48 8.36
C PRO A 249 -7.67 23.93 6.99
N ILE A 250 -8.93 23.52 6.89
CA ILE A 250 -9.58 23.04 5.66
C ILE A 250 -9.89 24.21 4.72
N LEU A 251 -9.62 24.06 3.42
CA LEU A 251 -10.01 25.00 2.37
C LEU A 251 -11.14 24.44 1.50
N LEU A 252 -12.03 25.31 1.04
CA LEU A 252 -13.29 24.94 0.37
C LEU A 252 -13.18 24.87 -1.17
N PRO A 253 -14.00 24.04 -1.86
CA PRO A 253 -13.90 23.79 -3.29
C PRO A 253 -14.89 24.58 -4.17
N ILE A 254 -14.54 24.72 -5.46
CA ILE A 254 -15.38 25.18 -6.57
C ILE A 254 -14.91 24.35 -7.81
N SER A 255 -15.73 23.67 -8.63
CA SER A 255 -17.20 23.55 -8.69
C SER A 255 -17.69 22.24 -9.35
N SER A 256 -18.60 21.52 -8.67
CA SER A 256 -19.76 20.75 -9.20
C SER A 256 -19.60 19.65 -10.30
N PRO A 257 -20.41 18.56 -10.26
CA PRO A 257 -21.08 17.95 -9.11
C PRO A 257 -21.13 16.40 -9.11
N LEU A 258 -20.55 15.78 -8.07
CA LEU A 258 -21.11 14.55 -7.49
C LEU A 258 -21.22 14.75 -5.97
N GLN A 259 -22.40 14.48 -5.42
CA GLN A 259 -22.80 15.03 -4.12
C GLN A 259 -22.51 14.04 -2.97
N PHE A 260 -21.25 13.98 -2.55
CA PHE A 260 -20.88 13.31 -1.30
C PHE A 260 -21.33 14.13 -0.09
N SER A 261 -22.46 13.73 0.49
CA SER A 261 -23.05 14.33 1.68
C SER A 261 -22.26 13.97 2.94
N PHE A 262 -21.24 14.75 3.28
CA PHE A 262 -20.64 14.72 4.61
C PHE A 262 -21.71 15.05 5.67
N LEU A 263 -22.07 14.07 6.51
CA LEU A 263 -22.85 14.35 7.71
C LEU A 263 -21.96 15.02 8.74
N CYS A 264 -22.19 16.30 9.01
CA CYS A 264 -21.77 16.89 10.27
C CYS A 264 -22.48 16.16 11.43
N ILE A 265 -21.73 15.81 12.46
CA ILE A 265 -22.29 15.25 13.70
C ILE A 265 -22.91 16.42 14.49
N SER A 266 -24.21 16.65 14.28
CA SER A 266 -25.00 17.62 15.06
C SER A 266 -25.93 16.88 16.04
N GLU A 267 -25.71 17.14 17.33
CA GLU A 267 -26.63 17.04 18.47
C GLU A 267 -27.65 15.87 18.53
N MET A 268 -27.49 15.00 19.53
CA MET A 268 -28.42 13.90 19.82
C MET A 268 -29.73 14.42 20.45
N GLU A 269 -30.85 14.34 19.72
CA GLU A 269 -32.17 14.44 20.34
C GLU A 269 -32.52 13.17 21.15
N ASN A 270 -33.09 13.35 22.35
CA ASN A 270 -33.43 12.25 23.26
C ASN A 270 -34.70 11.50 22.81
N GLY A 271 -34.52 10.47 21.97
CA GLY A 271 -35.57 9.51 21.57
C GLY A 271 -35.72 8.33 22.54
N SER A 272 -36.95 7.92 22.81
CA SER A 272 -37.33 6.89 23.81
C SER A 272 -36.62 5.54 23.69
N LEU A 273 -36.16 4.97 24.82
CA LEU A 273 -35.66 3.60 24.91
C LEU A 273 -36.76 2.57 24.62
N SER A 274 -36.74 1.92 23.44
CA SER A 274 -37.53 0.70 23.20
C SER A 274 -37.05 -0.16 22.02
N SER A 275 -35.87 -0.79 22.15
CA SER A 275 -35.53 -2.11 21.57
C SER A 275 -34.04 -2.42 21.84
N THR A 276 -33.69 -3.70 21.96
CA THR A 276 -32.28 -4.13 22.07
C THR A 276 -31.62 -4.14 20.69
N ASN A 277 -31.10 -2.99 20.26
CA ASN A 277 -30.42 -2.89 18.97
C ASN A 277 -29.12 -3.71 19.02
N LYS A 278 -29.08 -4.80 18.25
CA LYS A 278 -27.91 -5.70 18.14
C LYS A 278 -26.85 -5.00 17.28
N PRO A 279 -25.56 -4.98 17.68
CA PRO A 279 -24.52 -4.38 16.86
C PRO A 279 -24.38 -5.09 15.51
N ALA A 280 -24.07 -4.32 14.48
CA ALA A 280 -23.95 -4.78 13.11
C ALA A 280 -22.50 -5.18 12.79
N ILE A 281 -22.33 -6.40 12.30
CA ILE A 281 -21.03 -6.90 11.81
C ILE A 281 -21.16 -7.11 10.31
N MET A 282 -20.28 -6.49 9.53
CA MET A 282 -20.17 -6.74 8.09
C MET A 282 -19.03 -7.72 7.80
N VAL A 283 -19.30 -8.71 6.94
CA VAL A 283 -18.32 -9.71 6.51
C VAL A 283 -17.95 -9.54 5.03
N THR A 284 -16.65 -9.57 4.73
CA THR A 284 -16.05 -9.63 3.39
C THR A 284 -14.95 -10.71 3.35
N ASN A 285 -14.34 -11.00 2.20
CA ASN A 285 -13.14 -11.84 2.05
C ASN A 285 -12.49 -11.63 0.67
N ASP A 286 -11.38 -12.32 0.37
CA ASP A 286 -10.83 -12.49 -0.99
C ASP A 286 -11.05 -13.87 -1.61
N ASP A 287 -11.57 -14.87 -0.88
CA ASP A 287 -11.93 -16.16 -1.48
C ASP A 287 -13.31 -16.18 -2.18
N GLY A 288 -14.13 -15.14 -1.97
CA GLY A 288 -15.45 -14.94 -2.57
C GLY A 288 -16.63 -15.40 -1.69
N ILE A 289 -17.82 -14.94 -2.05
CA ILE A 289 -19.10 -15.05 -1.32
C ILE A 289 -19.56 -16.49 -1.01
N ASN A 290 -19.04 -17.48 -1.75
CA ASN A 290 -19.35 -18.90 -1.58
C ASN A 290 -18.25 -19.68 -0.83
N ALA A 291 -17.14 -19.04 -0.45
CA ALA A 291 -15.98 -19.71 0.14
C ALA A 291 -16.27 -20.32 1.53
N PRO A 292 -15.70 -21.50 1.85
CA PRO A 292 -15.99 -22.20 3.10
C PRO A 292 -15.67 -21.35 4.33
N GLY A 293 -14.55 -20.61 4.33
CA GLY A 293 -14.15 -19.75 5.45
C GLY A 293 -15.10 -18.59 5.74
N LEU A 294 -15.67 -17.96 4.71
CA LEU A 294 -16.70 -16.92 4.88
C LEU A 294 -18.02 -17.53 5.34
N ARG A 295 -18.44 -18.66 4.75
CA ARG A 295 -19.69 -19.35 5.13
C ARG A 295 -19.64 -19.83 6.59
N ALA A 296 -18.50 -20.34 7.05
CA ALA A 296 -18.28 -20.75 8.44
C ALA A 296 -18.31 -19.56 9.41
N LEU A 297 -17.66 -18.43 9.04
CA LEU A 297 -17.68 -17.20 9.83
C LEU A 297 -19.10 -16.62 9.98
N VAL A 298 -19.82 -16.45 8.86
CA VAL A 298 -21.19 -15.93 8.88
C VAL A 298 -22.12 -16.85 9.67
N HIS A 299 -22.02 -18.17 9.48
CA HIS A 299 -22.78 -19.13 10.27
C HIS A 299 -22.48 -19.03 11.78
N ALA A 300 -21.21 -18.90 12.17
CA ALA A 300 -20.83 -18.75 13.58
C ALA A 300 -21.38 -17.46 14.19
N LEU A 301 -21.31 -16.33 13.47
CA LEU A 301 -21.88 -15.05 13.91
C LEU A 301 -23.41 -15.12 14.07
N VAL A 302 -24.12 -15.61 13.04
CA VAL A 302 -25.59 -15.78 13.07
C VAL A 302 -26.02 -16.72 14.20
N SER A 303 -25.27 -17.79 14.44
CA SER A 303 -25.57 -18.78 15.50
C SER A 303 -25.52 -18.22 16.93
N THR A 304 -24.93 -17.04 17.15
CA THR A 304 -24.95 -16.38 18.47
C THR A 304 -26.28 -15.69 18.77
N ASP A 305 -27.04 -15.31 17.73
CA ASP A 305 -28.14 -14.33 17.77
C ASP A 305 -27.77 -12.95 18.39
N LEU A 306 -26.49 -12.63 18.58
CA LEU A 306 -26.06 -11.36 19.20
C LEU A 306 -25.91 -10.19 18.22
N TYR A 307 -25.88 -10.45 16.92
CA TYR A 307 -25.44 -9.49 15.89
C TYR A 307 -26.43 -9.33 14.74
N VAL A 308 -26.46 -8.16 14.10
CA VAL A 308 -27.00 -8.01 12.75
C VAL A 308 -25.88 -8.35 11.76
N VAL A 309 -25.99 -9.47 11.07
CA VAL A 309 -24.92 -9.92 10.15
C VAL A 309 -25.21 -9.43 8.73
N GLN A 310 -24.28 -8.64 8.21
CA GLN A 310 -24.24 -8.11 6.85
C GLN A 310 -23.09 -8.81 6.10
N VAL A 311 -23.23 -9.05 4.80
CA VAL A 311 -22.18 -9.68 3.98
C VAL A 311 -22.06 -8.95 2.65
N CYS A 312 -20.89 -8.40 2.36
CA CYS A 312 -20.54 -7.82 1.07
C CYS A 312 -19.19 -8.41 0.69
N ALA A 313 -19.16 -9.29 -0.31
CA ALA A 313 -17.95 -10.01 -0.68
C ALA A 313 -17.86 -10.26 -2.20
N PRO A 314 -16.66 -10.55 -2.73
CA PRO A 314 -16.48 -10.79 -4.15
C PRO A 314 -17.31 -11.97 -4.69
N ASP A 315 -17.76 -11.86 -5.95
CA ASP A 315 -18.54 -12.89 -6.63
C ASP A 315 -17.73 -14.16 -6.96
N SER A 316 -16.47 -13.97 -7.35
CA SER A 316 -15.43 -14.99 -7.53
C SER A 316 -14.37 -14.90 -6.44
N ASN A 317 -13.48 -15.90 -6.39
CA ASN A 317 -12.21 -15.74 -5.70
C ASN A 317 -11.38 -14.60 -6.36
N LYS A 318 -10.71 -13.80 -5.53
CA LYS A 318 -9.83 -12.66 -5.84
C LYS A 318 -8.54 -12.70 -4.98
N SER A 319 -8.00 -13.88 -4.65
CA SER A 319 -6.76 -13.97 -3.86
C SER A 319 -5.60 -13.22 -4.53
N ALA A 320 -4.72 -12.61 -3.72
CA ALA A 320 -3.52 -11.87 -4.15
C ALA A 320 -3.75 -10.57 -4.98
N VAL A 321 -4.96 -10.00 -4.96
CA VAL A 321 -5.23 -8.67 -5.56
C VAL A 321 -4.70 -7.49 -4.74
N SER A 322 -4.13 -7.73 -3.54
CA SER A 322 -3.71 -6.67 -2.62
C SER A 322 -4.85 -5.67 -2.37
N HIS A 323 -4.52 -4.39 -2.27
CA HIS A 323 -5.45 -3.28 -2.09
C HIS A 323 -5.88 -2.65 -3.43
N SER A 324 -6.13 -3.49 -4.44
CA SER A 324 -6.73 -3.07 -5.71
C SER A 324 -8.12 -2.45 -5.48
N ILE A 325 -8.46 -1.40 -6.22
CA ILE A 325 -9.84 -0.84 -6.25
C ILE A 325 -10.35 -0.60 -7.68
N THR A 326 -11.66 -0.72 -7.87
CA THR A 326 -12.33 -0.62 -9.16
C THR A 326 -12.96 0.76 -9.34
N TYR A 327 -12.28 1.64 -10.09
CA TYR A 327 -12.74 3.02 -10.30
C TYR A 327 -12.99 3.43 -11.77
N ARG A 328 -12.50 2.64 -12.74
CA ARG A 328 -12.64 2.95 -14.19
C ARG A 328 -13.89 2.34 -14.85
N HIS A 329 -14.59 1.43 -14.18
CA HIS A 329 -15.82 0.80 -14.66
C HIS A 329 -16.77 0.53 -13.48
N PRO A 330 -18.10 0.43 -13.70
CA PRO A 330 -19.06 0.23 -12.62
C PRO A 330 -18.97 -1.18 -12.03
N LEU A 331 -19.15 -1.28 -10.71
CA LEU A 331 -19.31 -2.54 -10.00
C LEU A 331 -20.68 -3.16 -10.28
N VAL A 332 -20.71 -4.46 -10.56
CA VAL A 332 -21.95 -5.25 -10.62
C VAL A 332 -22.22 -5.83 -9.24
N VAL A 333 -23.44 -5.66 -8.72
CA VAL A 333 -23.87 -6.14 -7.40
C VAL A 333 -25.06 -7.07 -7.56
N LYS A 334 -25.06 -8.18 -6.82
CA LYS A 334 -26.13 -9.18 -6.82
C LYS A 334 -26.45 -9.62 -5.39
N GLN A 335 -27.69 -9.46 -4.95
CA GLN A 335 -28.15 -10.02 -3.68
C GLN A 335 -28.15 -11.56 -3.74
N VAL A 336 -27.75 -12.20 -2.63
CA VAL A 336 -27.65 -13.67 -2.52
C VAL A 336 -28.19 -14.17 -1.19
N GLU A 337 -28.64 -15.43 -1.17
CA GLU A 337 -29.21 -16.05 0.04
C GLU A 337 -28.12 -16.60 0.96
N ILE A 338 -28.01 -16.02 2.15
CA ILE A 338 -27.23 -16.56 3.27
C ILE A 338 -28.12 -16.56 4.52
N GLN A 339 -28.37 -17.75 5.08
CA GLN A 339 -29.33 -17.93 6.17
C GLN A 339 -28.98 -17.05 7.38
N GLY A 340 -29.87 -16.11 7.72
CA GLY A 340 -29.73 -15.21 8.86
C GLY A 340 -28.85 -13.97 8.62
N ALA A 341 -28.41 -13.70 7.39
CA ALA A 341 -27.61 -12.53 7.05
C ALA A 341 -28.12 -11.82 5.78
N THR A 342 -27.98 -10.49 5.71
CA THR A 342 -28.24 -9.74 4.47
C THR A 342 -26.98 -9.76 3.62
N ALA A 343 -27.02 -10.36 2.42
CA ALA A 343 -25.81 -10.69 1.68
C ALA A 343 -25.81 -10.25 0.20
N PHE A 344 -24.68 -9.73 -0.26
CA PHE A 344 -24.42 -9.30 -1.62
C PHE A 344 -23.08 -9.86 -2.14
N ALA A 345 -23.11 -10.34 -3.38
CA ALA A 345 -21.94 -10.65 -4.20
C ALA A 345 -21.62 -9.45 -5.10
N VAL A 346 -20.34 -9.08 -5.22
CA VAL A 346 -19.88 -7.92 -6.01
C VAL A 346 -18.78 -8.34 -6.98
N SER A 347 -18.76 -7.79 -8.19
CA SER A 347 -17.75 -8.14 -9.21
C SER A 347 -16.32 -7.70 -8.89
N GLY A 348 -16.17 -6.77 -7.95
CA GLY A 348 -14.92 -6.10 -7.59
C GLY A 348 -14.04 -6.84 -6.58
N THR A 349 -13.17 -6.08 -5.94
CA THR A 349 -12.16 -6.54 -4.97
C THR A 349 -12.71 -6.58 -3.53
N PRO A 350 -11.97 -7.11 -2.55
CA PRO A 350 -12.37 -7.07 -1.14
C PRO A 350 -12.43 -5.64 -0.58
N ALA A 351 -11.61 -4.72 -1.11
CA ALA A 351 -11.65 -3.30 -0.77
C ALA A 351 -12.91 -2.65 -1.36
N ASP A 352 -13.22 -2.90 -2.64
CA ASP A 352 -14.48 -2.45 -3.26
C ASP A 352 -15.70 -2.93 -2.45
N CYS A 353 -15.68 -4.20 -2.00
CA CYS A 353 -16.73 -4.78 -1.17
C CYS A 353 -16.83 -4.12 0.22
N ALA A 354 -15.70 -3.78 0.83
CA ALA A 354 -15.66 -3.10 2.12
C ALA A 354 -16.22 -1.67 2.01
N SER A 355 -15.67 -0.84 1.11
CA SER A 355 -16.11 0.55 0.92
C SER A 355 -17.58 0.64 0.49
N LEU A 356 -18.00 -0.17 -0.50
CA LEU A 356 -19.40 -0.24 -0.92
C LEU A 356 -20.34 -0.71 0.20
N GLY A 357 -19.87 -1.62 1.06
CA GLY A 357 -20.63 -2.08 2.21
C GLY A 357 -20.83 -1.01 3.29
N VAL A 358 -19.77 -0.29 3.70
CA VAL A 358 -19.88 0.77 4.71
C VAL A 358 -20.61 2.02 4.19
N SER A 359 -20.68 2.24 2.87
CA SER A 359 -21.31 3.40 2.22
C SER A 359 -22.81 3.63 2.50
N LYS A 360 -23.50 2.67 3.15
CA LYS A 360 -24.98 2.56 3.26
C LYS A 360 -25.72 2.35 1.94
N ALA A 361 -25.05 2.15 0.81
CA ALA A 361 -25.71 1.88 -0.47
C ALA A 361 -26.42 0.51 -0.50
N LEU A 362 -25.90 -0.48 0.24
CA LEU A 362 -26.43 -1.85 0.30
C LEU A 362 -27.12 -2.21 1.61
N PHE A 363 -26.83 -1.50 2.70
CA PHE A 363 -27.29 -1.83 4.06
C PHE A 363 -27.92 -0.61 4.75
N PRO A 364 -28.93 -0.80 5.63
CA PRO A 364 -29.65 0.29 6.27
C PRO A 364 -28.83 1.08 7.31
N SER A 365 -27.68 0.56 7.73
CA SER A 365 -26.76 1.18 8.68
C SER A 365 -25.31 0.93 8.28
N ILE A 366 -24.42 1.80 8.73
CA ILE A 366 -22.98 1.50 8.82
C ILE A 366 -22.82 0.33 9.83
N PRO A 367 -21.90 -0.62 9.60
CA PRO A 367 -21.56 -1.66 10.58
C PRO A 367 -20.71 -1.09 11.72
N ASP A 368 -20.88 -1.61 12.94
CA ASP A 368 -20.04 -1.29 14.10
C ASP A 368 -18.63 -1.91 13.97
N LEU A 369 -18.51 -3.00 13.21
CA LEU A 369 -17.28 -3.77 13.01
C LEU A 369 -17.26 -4.44 11.63
N VAL A 370 -16.12 -4.36 10.92
CA VAL A 370 -15.90 -5.09 9.65
C VAL A 370 -14.95 -6.26 9.87
N VAL A 371 -15.34 -7.46 9.43
CA VAL A 371 -14.52 -8.67 9.54
C VAL A 371 -14.26 -9.24 8.15
N SER A 372 -12.99 -9.35 7.78
CA SER A 372 -12.56 -9.85 6.48
C SER A 372 -11.98 -11.25 6.61
N GLY A 373 -12.54 -12.25 5.91
CA GLY A 373 -12.10 -13.64 5.92
C GLY A 373 -13.24 -14.65 6.15
N ILE A 374 -12.98 -15.85 6.64
CA ILE A 374 -11.66 -16.42 6.97
C ILE A 374 -10.96 -16.88 5.67
N ASN A 375 -9.74 -16.41 5.43
CA ASN A 375 -8.97 -16.75 4.22
C ASN A 375 -8.40 -18.18 4.25
N GLU A 376 -8.39 -18.85 3.08
CA GLU A 376 -7.68 -20.11 2.82
C GLU A 376 -6.17 -19.85 2.65
N GLY A 377 -5.44 -19.75 3.76
CA GLY A 377 -4.00 -19.52 3.83
C GLY A 377 -3.61 -18.39 4.80
N SER A 378 -2.38 -18.42 5.31
CA SER A 378 -1.92 -17.46 6.32
C SER A 378 -1.37 -16.15 5.74
N ASN A 379 -1.97 -15.03 6.15
CA ASN A 379 -1.54 -13.68 5.77
C ASN A 379 -0.61 -13.11 6.86
N LEU A 380 0.69 -13.43 6.76
CA LEU A 380 1.73 -13.11 7.75
C LEU A 380 2.89 -12.34 7.14
N GLY A 381 3.62 -11.59 7.96
CA GLY A 381 4.86 -10.91 7.59
C GLY A 381 4.70 -10.04 6.34
N CYS A 382 5.63 -10.14 5.38
CA CYS A 382 5.54 -9.40 4.12
C CYS A 382 4.41 -9.87 3.19
N ASN A 383 3.84 -11.08 3.38
CA ASN A 383 2.73 -11.54 2.54
C ASN A 383 1.45 -10.69 2.73
N ILE A 384 1.32 -10.00 3.87
CA ILE A 384 0.26 -9.02 4.19
C ILE A 384 0.14 -7.91 3.12
N VAL A 385 1.23 -7.60 2.40
CA VAL A 385 1.23 -6.64 1.28
C VAL A 385 0.37 -7.11 0.11
N TYR A 386 0.30 -8.41 -0.15
CA TYR A 386 -0.43 -9.01 -1.29
C TYR A 386 -1.88 -9.39 -0.94
N SER A 387 -2.23 -9.43 0.34
CA SER A 387 -3.48 -10.02 0.83
C SER A 387 -4.71 -9.16 0.53
N GLY A 388 -5.70 -9.74 -0.15
CA GLY A 388 -7.01 -9.13 -0.33
C GLY A 388 -7.85 -9.17 0.95
N THR A 389 -7.75 -10.24 1.75
CA THR A 389 -8.38 -10.31 3.08
C THR A 389 -7.88 -9.19 4.01
N VAL A 390 -6.57 -8.90 4.04
CA VAL A 390 -6.07 -7.72 4.79
C VAL A 390 -6.58 -6.42 4.17
N ALA A 391 -6.66 -6.31 2.85
CA ALA A 391 -7.16 -5.09 2.19
C ALA A 391 -8.62 -4.77 2.57
N GLY A 392 -9.51 -5.76 2.60
CA GLY A 392 -10.92 -5.54 3.01
C GLY A 392 -11.07 -5.03 4.45
N ALA A 393 -10.20 -5.45 5.38
CA ALA A 393 -10.18 -4.86 6.72
C ALA A 393 -9.55 -3.45 6.74
N ARG A 394 -8.46 -3.26 5.98
CA ARG A 394 -7.73 -1.99 5.90
C ARG A 394 -8.56 -0.86 5.28
N GLU A 395 -9.40 -1.16 4.30
CA GLU A 395 -10.29 -0.18 3.66
C GLU A 395 -11.34 0.33 4.67
N ALA A 396 -12.01 -0.59 5.37
CA ALA A 396 -12.93 -0.22 6.45
C ALA A 396 -12.26 0.64 7.55
N PHE A 397 -10.98 0.36 7.86
CA PHE A 397 -10.19 1.17 8.79
C PHE A 397 -9.86 2.58 8.23
N LEU A 398 -9.65 2.72 6.91
CA LEU A 398 -9.48 4.03 6.26
C LEU A 398 -10.79 4.84 6.25
N ASP A 399 -11.94 4.16 6.11
CA ASP A 399 -13.28 4.72 6.32
C ASP A 399 -13.62 4.97 7.81
N GLY A 400 -12.66 4.75 8.74
CA GLY A 400 -12.79 5.01 10.18
C GLY A 400 -13.52 3.93 10.98
N ILE A 401 -13.95 2.85 10.34
CA ILE A 401 -14.68 1.74 10.97
C ILE A 401 -13.70 0.74 11.59
N PRO A 402 -13.88 0.32 12.86
CA PRO A 402 -13.11 -0.78 13.46
C PRO A 402 -13.15 -2.04 12.59
N SER A 403 -12.01 -2.72 12.46
CA SER A 403 -11.91 -3.88 11.57
C SER A 403 -10.91 -4.96 11.99
N VAL A 404 -11.15 -6.18 11.47
CA VAL A 404 -10.35 -7.38 11.73
C VAL A 404 -10.17 -8.18 10.43
N SER A 405 -8.95 -8.62 10.11
CA SER A 405 -8.68 -9.63 9.07
C SER A 405 -8.40 -11.00 9.70
N LEU A 406 -9.02 -12.06 9.16
CA LEU A 406 -8.99 -13.43 9.69
C LEU A 406 -8.41 -14.40 8.65
N SER A 407 -7.39 -15.17 9.02
CA SER A 407 -6.69 -16.10 8.12
C SER A 407 -6.46 -17.46 8.76
N HIS A 408 -6.73 -18.57 8.07
CA HIS A 408 -6.37 -19.91 8.58
C HIS A 408 -5.12 -20.43 7.85
N ASP A 409 -4.15 -21.01 8.58
CA ASP A 409 -2.91 -21.56 8.01
C ASP A 409 -3.15 -22.90 7.30
N TRP A 410 -3.88 -22.80 6.18
CA TRP A 410 -4.37 -23.92 5.39
C TRP A 410 -3.25 -24.65 4.67
N ILE A 411 -3.14 -25.96 4.90
CA ILE A 411 -2.15 -26.82 4.26
C ILE A 411 -2.90 -27.89 3.46
N PRO A 412 -2.85 -27.86 2.11
CA PRO A 412 -3.50 -28.86 1.26
C PRO A 412 -3.13 -30.30 1.63
N GLY A 413 -4.13 -31.15 1.82
CA GLY A 413 -3.95 -32.55 2.25
C GLY A 413 -3.71 -32.73 3.76
N LYS A 414 -3.69 -31.67 4.55
CA LYS A 414 -3.67 -31.71 6.02
C LYS A 414 -4.89 -31.04 6.66
N SER A 415 -5.24 -29.82 6.24
CA SER A 415 -6.41 -29.09 6.76
C SER A 415 -7.73 -29.71 6.28
N HIS A 416 -8.79 -29.55 7.07
CA HIS A 416 -10.16 -29.92 6.72
C HIS A 416 -11.09 -28.69 6.73
N VAL A 417 -12.18 -28.74 5.96
CA VAL A 417 -13.14 -27.62 5.84
C VAL A 417 -13.76 -27.23 7.20
N ASP A 418 -13.87 -28.19 8.14
CA ASP A 418 -14.33 -27.93 9.51
C ASP A 418 -13.37 -27.05 10.33
N ASP A 419 -12.10 -26.92 9.94
CA ASP A 419 -11.13 -26.06 10.65
C ASP A 419 -11.46 -24.57 10.48
N PHE A 420 -12.19 -24.20 9.42
CA PHE A 420 -12.82 -22.88 9.33
C PHE A 420 -13.93 -22.70 10.38
N THR A 421 -14.70 -23.75 10.69
CA THR A 421 -15.73 -23.71 11.74
C THR A 421 -15.10 -23.62 13.13
N HIS A 422 -13.95 -24.28 13.36
CA HIS A 422 -13.16 -24.11 14.60
C HIS A 422 -12.57 -22.70 14.71
N SER A 423 -11.96 -22.20 13.64
CA SER A 423 -11.38 -20.85 13.56
C SER A 423 -12.43 -19.75 13.76
N ALA A 424 -13.62 -19.90 13.16
CA ALA A 424 -14.75 -19.00 13.36
C ALA A 424 -15.23 -18.96 14.82
N LYS A 425 -15.35 -20.12 15.49
CA LYS A 425 -15.68 -20.17 16.92
C LYS A 425 -14.59 -19.52 17.78
N ALA A 426 -13.32 -19.70 17.44
CA ALA A 426 -12.19 -19.09 18.12
C ALA A 426 -12.10 -17.55 17.94
N CYS A 427 -12.68 -16.98 16.88
CA CYS A 427 -12.71 -15.53 16.71
C CYS A 427 -13.78 -14.82 17.57
N LEU A 428 -14.88 -15.50 17.92
CA LEU A 428 -16.03 -14.88 18.60
C LEU A 428 -15.69 -14.12 19.91
N PRO A 429 -14.78 -14.59 20.80
CA PRO A 429 -14.39 -13.83 21.98
C PRO A 429 -13.67 -12.52 21.64
N ILE A 430 -12.86 -12.49 20.58
CA ILE A 430 -12.14 -11.30 20.11
C ILE A 430 -13.14 -10.27 19.58
N LEU A 431 -14.07 -10.69 18.71
CA LEU A 431 -15.10 -9.80 18.15
C LEU A 431 -16.05 -9.27 19.24
N SER A 432 -16.39 -10.10 20.22
CA SER A 432 -17.20 -9.69 21.39
C SER A 432 -16.51 -8.66 22.27
N ALA A 433 -15.19 -8.81 22.49
CA ALA A 433 -14.40 -7.85 23.26
C ALA A 433 -14.31 -6.50 22.51
N ILE A 434 -13.97 -6.53 21.21
CA ILE A 434 -13.89 -5.34 20.36
C ILE A 434 -15.23 -4.57 20.37
N LEU A 435 -16.36 -5.23 20.16
CA LEU A 435 -17.68 -4.58 20.21
C LEU A 435 -18.06 -4.07 21.60
N THR A 436 -17.54 -4.69 22.67
CA THR A 436 -17.71 -4.19 24.04
C THR A 436 -16.90 -2.91 24.25
N ASP A 437 -15.66 -2.84 23.77
CA ASP A 437 -14.82 -1.65 23.85
C ASP A 437 -15.32 -0.49 22.97
N ILE A 438 -15.88 -0.78 21.78
CA ILE A 438 -16.54 0.21 20.93
C ILE A 438 -17.75 0.81 21.65
N LYS A 439 -18.62 -0.04 22.21
CA LYS A 439 -19.80 0.37 22.98
C LYS A 439 -19.43 1.18 24.23
N ASN A 440 -18.31 0.87 24.87
CA ASN A 440 -17.81 1.57 26.06
C ASN A 440 -16.95 2.80 25.73
N GLN A 441 -16.75 3.12 24.45
CA GLN A 441 -15.88 4.22 23.97
C GLN A 441 -14.40 4.08 24.43
N THR A 442 -13.95 2.85 24.67
CA THR A 442 -12.57 2.50 25.07
C THR A 442 -11.71 2.00 23.91
N TYR A 443 -12.31 1.67 22.76
CA TYR A 443 -11.60 1.15 21.59
C TYR A 443 -10.59 2.16 20.99
N LYS A 444 -9.48 1.64 20.43
CA LYS A 444 -8.37 2.43 19.88
C LYS A 444 -8.36 2.40 18.35
N HIS A 445 -8.85 3.47 17.75
CA HIS A 445 -8.91 3.67 16.29
C HIS A 445 -7.54 3.96 15.62
N GLU A 446 -6.44 3.53 16.25
CA GLU A 446 -5.06 3.76 15.77
C GLU A 446 -4.53 2.59 14.91
N CYS A 447 -5.22 1.46 14.92
CA CYS A 447 -4.88 0.25 14.18
C CYS A 447 -6.12 -0.60 13.86
N PHE A 448 -5.97 -1.55 12.94
CA PHE A 448 -6.86 -2.69 12.75
C PHE A 448 -6.15 -3.99 13.12
N LEU A 449 -6.89 -5.08 13.35
CA LEU A 449 -6.31 -6.33 13.86
C LEU A 449 -6.20 -7.41 12.78
N ASN A 450 -5.01 -7.95 12.55
CA ASN A 450 -4.83 -9.18 11.77
C ASN A 450 -4.73 -10.39 12.71
N VAL A 451 -5.48 -11.44 12.42
CA VAL A 451 -5.54 -12.67 13.22
C VAL A 451 -5.27 -13.89 12.33
N ALA A 452 -4.30 -14.72 12.72
CA ALA A 452 -4.05 -16.00 12.06
C ALA A 452 -4.30 -17.19 12.98
N PHE A 453 -5.00 -18.20 12.46
CA PHE A 453 -5.28 -19.47 13.13
C PHE A 453 -4.30 -20.54 12.65
N PRO A 454 -3.65 -21.29 13.54
CA PRO A 454 -2.72 -22.36 13.14
C PRO A 454 -3.50 -23.51 12.49
N THR A 455 -2.82 -24.30 11.65
CA THR A 455 -3.44 -25.43 10.91
C THR A 455 -4.21 -26.36 11.85
N ASP A 456 -3.59 -26.77 12.96
CA ASP A 456 -4.19 -27.69 13.94
C ASP A 456 -4.99 -26.91 15.02
N ILE A 457 -5.91 -26.04 14.58
CA ILE A 457 -6.69 -25.12 15.43
C ILE A 457 -7.37 -25.81 16.63
N ALA A 458 -7.78 -27.07 16.49
CA ALA A 458 -8.38 -27.87 17.57
C ALA A 458 -7.45 -28.12 18.79
N ILE A 459 -6.13 -27.96 18.63
CA ILE A 459 -5.13 -28.09 19.70
C ILE A 459 -4.30 -26.82 19.90
N CYS A 460 -4.83 -25.66 19.49
CA CYS A 460 -4.11 -24.38 19.67
C CYS A 460 -3.84 -24.05 21.14
N LYS A 461 -2.74 -23.36 21.40
CA LYS A 461 -2.25 -23.01 22.76
C LYS A 461 -2.91 -21.75 23.35
N GLY A 462 -3.99 -21.26 22.72
CA GLY A 462 -4.58 -19.95 23.00
C GLY A 462 -4.01 -18.85 22.11
N TYR A 463 -4.06 -17.61 22.59
CA TYR A 463 -3.77 -16.39 21.83
C TYR A 463 -2.40 -15.80 22.20
N LYS A 464 -1.64 -15.31 21.21
CA LYS A 464 -0.40 -14.54 21.42
C LYS A 464 -0.45 -13.21 20.64
N LEU A 465 -0.18 -12.09 21.33
CA LEU A 465 0.04 -10.79 20.69
C LEU A 465 1.40 -10.81 19.97
N THR A 466 1.47 -10.26 18.77
CA THR A 466 2.61 -10.42 17.85
C THR A 466 2.88 -9.17 17.02
N LYS A 467 4.12 -9.08 16.52
CA LYS A 467 4.57 -8.12 15.51
C LYS A 467 4.49 -8.77 14.12
N GLN A 468 4.31 -7.96 13.08
CA GLN A 468 4.48 -8.40 11.69
C GLN A 468 5.96 -8.79 11.45
N GLY A 469 6.23 -10.05 11.11
CA GLY A 469 7.58 -10.52 10.74
C GLY A 469 8.03 -10.03 9.35
N LYS A 470 9.28 -10.36 8.96
CA LYS A 470 9.84 -9.93 7.66
C LYS A 470 9.73 -10.97 6.54
N THR A 471 9.39 -12.21 6.90
CA THR A 471 9.24 -13.33 5.95
C THR A 471 8.40 -12.97 4.70
N LYS A 472 8.95 -13.25 3.51
CA LYS A 472 8.25 -13.29 2.21
C LYS A 472 8.19 -14.72 1.64
N ALA A 473 7.09 -15.08 0.95
CA ALA A 473 7.06 -16.24 0.06
C ALA A 473 7.83 -15.95 -1.25
N ARG A 474 8.89 -16.70 -1.56
CA ARG A 474 9.67 -16.49 -2.79
C ARG A 474 9.09 -17.28 -3.97
N LEU A 475 8.28 -16.57 -4.74
CA LEU A 475 7.91 -16.95 -6.10
C LEU A 475 9.10 -16.71 -7.05
N GLY A 476 9.11 -17.41 -8.17
CA GLY A 476 9.97 -17.11 -9.30
C GLY A 476 9.31 -17.51 -10.61
N TRP A 477 9.92 -17.18 -11.74
CA TRP A 477 9.30 -17.33 -13.04
C TRP A 477 9.84 -18.54 -13.81
N ARG A 478 8.95 -19.27 -14.48
CA ARG A 478 9.27 -20.25 -15.52
C ARG A 478 8.61 -19.84 -16.84
N GLN A 479 9.34 -19.98 -17.94
CA GLN A 479 8.78 -19.83 -19.29
C GLN A 479 7.97 -21.07 -19.67
N VAL A 480 6.74 -20.85 -20.16
CA VAL A 480 5.88 -21.88 -20.74
C VAL A 480 6.29 -22.07 -22.20
N THR A 481 6.96 -23.19 -22.50
CA THR A 481 7.51 -23.50 -23.82
C THR A 481 6.75 -24.58 -24.58
N SER A 482 5.94 -25.39 -23.90
CA SER A 482 5.11 -26.43 -24.51
C SER A 482 3.82 -25.85 -25.08
N GLU A 483 3.51 -26.13 -26.35
CA GLU A 483 2.25 -25.72 -26.98
C GLU A 483 1.02 -26.35 -26.29
N ILE A 484 1.16 -27.58 -25.76
CA ILE A 484 0.11 -28.28 -25.01
C ILE A 484 -0.08 -27.61 -23.64
N GLU A 485 1.01 -27.22 -22.96
CA GLU A 485 0.90 -26.45 -21.69
C GLU A 485 0.26 -25.09 -21.94
N ARG A 486 0.66 -24.39 -23.01
CA ARG A 486 0.10 -23.11 -23.43
C ARG A 486 -1.40 -23.22 -23.74
N ALA A 487 -1.82 -24.21 -24.52
CA ALA A 487 -3.23 -24.45 -24.85
C ALA A 487 -4.07 -24.78 -23.60
N ASN A 488 -3.59 -25.69 -22.74
CA ASN A 488 -4.28 -26.07 -21.51
C ASN A 488 -4.43 -24.87 -20.56
N LEU A 489 -3.36 -24.10 -20.34
CA LEU A 489 -3.41 -22.92 -19.47
C LEU A 489 -4.38 -21.86 -20.01
N LEU A 490 -4.34 -21.58 -21.32
CA LEU A 490 -5.27 -20.64 -21.97
C LEU A 490 -6.73 -21.09 -21.84
N SER A 491 -7.01 -22.38 -22.02
CA SER A 491 -8.36 -22.95 -21.85
C SER A 491 -8.89 -22.93 -20.41
N SER A 492 -8.03 -22.62 -19.43
CA SER A 492 -8.37 -22.54 -18.00
C SER A 492 -8.53 -21.11 -17.48
N SER A 493 -8.32 -20.10 -18.31
CA SER A 493 -8.60 -18.69 -17.99
C SER A 493 -10.06 -18.34 -18.32
N PRO A 494 -10.79 -17.61 -17.45
CA PRO A 494 -12.22 -17.31 -17.64
C PRO A 494 -12.52 -16.22 -18.69
N GLU A 495 -11.54 -15.81 -19.50
CA GLU A 495 -11.65 -14.79 -20.55
C GLU A 495 -10.99 -15.27 -21.84
N GLU A 496 -11.51 -14.85 -22.99
CA GLU A 496 -11.01 -15.19 -24.34
C GLU A 496 -9.70 -14.46 -24.72
N ASN A 497 -8.73 -14.44 -23.82
CA ASN A 497 -7.44 -13.77 -24.00
C ASN A 497 -6.55 -14.53 -25.01
N TYR A 498 -6.78 -14.28 -26.29
CA TYR A 498 -5.96 -14.74 -27.41
C TYR A 498 -4.53 -14.18 -27.31
N ILE A 499 -3.62 -14.93 -26.68
CA ILE A 499 -2.19 -14.57 -26.66
C ILE A 499 -1.56 -14.93 -28.03
N PRO A 500 -1.06 -13.97 -28.83
CA PRO A 500 -0.44 -14.25 -30.11
C PRO A 500 0.74 -15.20 -29.98
N THR A 501 0.90 -16.15 -30.91
CA THR A 501 1.96 -17.18 -30.86
C THR A 501 3.39 -16.63 -30.74
N LYS A 502 3.62 -15.41 -31.23
CA LYS A 502 4.91 -14.69 -31.13
C LYS A 502 5.24 -14.14 -29.73
N HIS A 503 4.27 -14.05 -28.82
CA HIS A 503 4.53 -13.63 -27.44
C HIS A 503 5.16 -14.81 -26.67
N LEU A 504 6.12 -14.47 -25.81
CA LEU A 504 6.60 -15.37 -24.76
C LEU A 504 5.50 -15.49 -23.70
N VAL A 505 5.50 -16.58 -22.93
CA VAL A 505 4.51 -16.84 -21.87
C VAL A 505 5.25 -17.31 -20.64
N PHE A 506 4.92 -16.74 -19.48
CA PHE A 506 5.58 -17.02 -18.20
C PHE A 506 4.55 -17.31 -17.10
N ARG A 507 4.91 -18.16 -16.14
CA ARG A 507 4.10 -18.47 -14.96
C ARG A 507 4.95 -18.30 -13.69
N LYS A 508 4.33 -17.82 -12.60
CA LYS A 508 4.93 -17.88 -11.26
C LYS A 508 4.91 -19.31 -10.72
N GLU A 509 6.01 -19.73 -10.13
CA GLU A 509 6.17 -21.01 -9.44
C GLU A 509 6.83 -20.75 -8.08
N MET A 510 6.45 -21.53 -7.07
CA MET A 510 6.96 -21.37 -5.70
C MET A 510 8.38 -21.94 -5.62
N LYS A 511 9.40 -21.07 -5.51
CA LYS A 511 10.81 -21.50 -5.40
C LYS A 511 11.17 -21.93 -3.98
N SER A 512 10.79 -21.12 -2.98
CA SER A 512 10.99 -21.45 -1.57
C SER A 512 10.16 -20.57 -0.63
N LEU A 513 9.93 -21.05 0.59
CA LEU A 513 9.67 -20.16 1.71
C LEU A 513 11.03 -19.68 2.22
N GLN A 514 11.36 -18.40 2.04
CA GLN A 514 12.44 -17.81 2.80
C GLN A 514 11.94 -17.69 4.25
N ALA A 515 12.40 -18.59 5.11
CA ALA A 515 12.52 -18.25 6.51
C ALA A 515 13.72 -17.31 6.60
N ASP A 516 13.44 -16.01 6.69
CA ASP A 516 14.33 -15.18 7.48
C ASP A 516 14.21 -15.69 8.91
N ASP A 517 15.34 -16.06 9.52
CA ASP A 517 15.40 -16.37 10.94
C ASP A 517 15.31 -15.05 11.71
N ASP A 518 14.10 -14.47 11.73
CA ASP A 518 13.74 -13.31 12.55
C ASP A 518 14.03 -13.68 14.02
N GLU A 519 15.14 -13.16 14.56
CA GLU A 519 15.58 -13.40 15.96
C GLU A 519 14.59 -12.85 17.00
N ASP A 520 13.59 -12.08 16.57
CA ASP A 520 12.52 -11.54 17.42
C ASP A 520 11.48 -12.63 17.78
N ASP A 521 11.44 -12.99 19.06
CA ASP A 521 10.56 -14.01 19.66
C ASP A 521 9.05 -13.73 19.48
N ASP A 522 8.65 -12.50 19.15
CA ASP A 522 7.25 -12.08 19.09
C ASP A 522 6.73 -11.87 17.65
N THR A 523 7.39 -12.43 16.64
CA THR A 523 6.88 -12.42 15.26
C THR A 523 5.66 -13.33 15.07
N ASP A 524 4.73 -12.85 14.24
CA ASP A 524 3.50 -13.53 13.83
C ASP A 524 3.77 -14.95 13.29
N LYS A 525 4.70 -15.12 12.34
CA LYS A 525 5.03 -16.43 11.78
C LYS A 525 5.63 -17.40 12.80
N LYS A 526 6.36 -16.92 13.80
CA LYS A 526 6.96 -17.75 14.85
C LYS A 526 5.89 -18.25 15.83
N ALA A 527 5.06 -17.34 16.34
CA ALA A 527 3.95 -17.68 17.22
C ALA A 527 2.93 -18.65 16.59
N LEU A 528 2.65 -18.50 15.29
CA LEU A 528 1.74 -19.41 14.58
C LEU A 528 2.32 -20.83 14.45
N ARG A 529 3.61 -20.94 14.12
CA ARG A 529 4.36 -22.22 14.10
C ARG A 529 4.45 -22.87 15.48
N GLU A 530 4.48 -22.07 16.54
CA GLU A 530 4.41 -22.54 17.92
C GLU A 530 3.01 -23.05 18.31
N GLY A 531 1.98 -22.82 17.48
CA GLY A 531 0.61 -23.30 17.70
C GLY A 531 -0.29 -22.31 18.45
N TYR A 532 0.05 -21.03 18.50
CA TYR A 532 -0.83 -19.97 19.01
C TYR A 532 -1.69 -19.39 17.88
N ILE A 533 -2.88 -18.91 18.23
CA ILE A 533 -3.63 -17.96 17.42
C ILE A 533 -2.92 -16.61 17.56
N THR A 534 -2.50 -16.00 16.46
CA THR A 534 -1.75 -14.74 16.50
C THR A 534 -2.68 -13.54 16.43
N LEU A 535 -2.34 -12.47 17.16
CA LEU A 535 -2.99 -11.17 17.08
C LEU A 535 -1.91 -10.14 16.71
N THR A 536 -1.99 -9.56 15.52
CA THR A 536 -1.02 -8.57 15.01
C THR A 536 -1.74 -7.25 14.72
N PRO A 537 -1.55 -6.20 15.56
CA PRO A 537 -2.05 -4.86 15.26
C PRO A 537 -1.35 -4.29 14.02
N LEU A 538 -2.10 -3.77 13.06
CA LEU A 538 -1.61 -3.17 11.82
C LEU A 538 -2.12 -1.74 11.66
N GLY A 539 -1.25 -0.84 11.20
CA GLY A 539 -1.67 0.47 10.67
C GLY A 539 -1.90 0.41 9.17
N ALA A 540 -2.61 1.41 8.61
CA ALA A 540 -2.81 1.50 7.16
C ALA A 540 -1.51 1.64 6.34
N LEU A 541 -0.47 2.24 6.92
CA LEU A 541 0.87 2.38 6.34
C LEU A 541 1.93 1.74 7.23
N SER A 542 2.76 0.87 6.65
CA SER A 542 4.00 0.41 7.28
C SER A 542 5.01 1.56 7.35
N ARG A 543 5.60 1.81 8.52
CA ARG A 543 6.66 2.81 8.69
C ARG A 543 8.02 2.21 8.29
N ALA A 544 8.88 3.01 7.66
CA ALA A 544 10.27 2.64 7.44
C ALA A 544 11.03 2.54 8.77
N ASP A 545 12.12 1.77 8.78
CA ASP A 545 13.03 1.67 9.93
C ASP A 545 13.60 3.04 10.30
N GLY A 546 13.72 3.34 11.60
CA GLY A 546 14.24 4.63 12.09
C GLY A 546 15.65 4.96 11.58
N GLY A 547 16.50 3.95 11.36
CA GLY A 547 17.82 4.12 10.77
C GLY A 547 17.76 4.61 9.31
N CYS A 548 16.72 4.24 8.56
CA CYS A 548 16.53 4.71 7.19
C CYS A 548 16.17 6.20 7.12
N HIS A 549 15.30 6.65 8.03
CA HIS A 549 14.95 8.08 8.11
C HIS A 549 16.15 8.94 8.51
N ALA A 550 16.98 8.46 9.45
CA ALA A 550 18.23 9.12 9.83
C ALA A 550 19.24 9.19 8.68
N TYR A 551 19.37 8.12 7.87
CA TYR A 551 20.18 8.12 6.65
C TYR A 551 19.69 9.19 5.66
N PHE A 552 18.42 9.14 5.25
CA PHE A 552 17.91 10.04 4.21
C PHE A 552 17.94 11.52 4.61
N LYS A 553 17.74 11.84 5.89
CA LYS A 553 17.88 13.22 6.42
C LYS A 553 19.29 13.79 6.21
N ASN A 554 20.33 12.97 6.40
CA ASN A 554 21.72 13.39 6.24
C ASN A 554 22.21 13.30 4.78
N TRP A 555 21.59 12.42 4.00
CA TRP A 555 21.94 12.12 2.61
C TRP A 555 21.40 13.15 1.61
N LEU A 556 20.12 13.53 1.73
CA LEU A 556 19.41 14.39 0.77
C LEU A 556 20.10 15.73 0.47
N PRO A 557 20.73 16.44 1.44
CA PRO A 557 21.46 17.68 1.16
C PRO A 557 22.67 17.53 0.22
N ASN A 558 23.19 16.31 0.05
CA ASN A 558 24.34 16.02 -0.83
C ASN A 558 23.91 15.66 -2.27
N CYS A 559 22.61 15.73 -2.57
CA CYS A 559 22.04 15.39 -3.87
C CYS A 559 21.77 16.62 -4.77
N SER A 560 22.35 17.78 -4.43
CA SER A 560 22.15 19.07 -5.11
C SER A 560 23.27 19.43 -6.08
#